data_AF-A0A7V3CF56-F1
#
_entry.id   AF-A0A7V3CF56-F1
#
_cell.length_a   1.000
_cell.length_b   1.000
_cell.length_c   1.000
_cell.angle_alpha   90.00
_cell.angle_beta   90.00
_cell.angle_gamma   90.00
#
_symmetry.space_group_name_H-M   'P 1'
#
loop_
_entity.id
_entity.type
_entity.pdbx_description
1 polymer ?
#
loop_
_entity_poly.entity_id
_entity_poly.type
_entity_poly.pdbx_seq_one_letter_code
_entity_poly.pdbx_strand_id
1 'polypeptide(L)'
;MEEKYPIKFSLSQFILLLGVEVVVLSLVFLLGARFGKTIFPEPAQPLAAQQRAFQDLAPPAPRAAKAPPQHDKLVDTEEGAEGAVPGEGEEAQQDIPTYHVGADGSTRPAPTQEPAQENLAVNKSLIATNVDKNTMVRFKSSGNSKFSIQVAQFFDELLASREITKLKSKGYEAYLVIDQRGSTPSFDVRVGSFGDRKLAEDFAAKMSNQENVELRVVQAE
;
A
#
# COMPACT_ATOMS: atom_id res chain seq x y z
N MET A 1 -54.16 -35.56 10.44
CA MET A 1 -54.95 -35.01 9.32
C MET A 1 -53.95 -34.24 8.47
N GLU A 2 -53.57 -34.79 7.32
CA GLU A 2 -52.61 -34.16 6.42
C GLU A 2 -53.31 -33.09 5.58
N GLU A 3 -53.01 -31.83 5.84
CA GLU A 3 -53.44 -30.73 4.99
C GLU A 3 -52.53 -30.66 3.75
N LYS A 4 -52.97 -31.30 2.67
CA LYS A 4 -52.43 -31.03 1.33
C LYS A 4 -52.93 -29.67 0.89
N TYR A 5 -52.02 -28.69 0.78
CA TYR A 5 -52.27 -27.41 0.10
C TYR A 5 -51.84 -27.52 -1.37
N PRO A 6 -52.74 -27.86 -2.32
CA PRO A 6 -52.42 -27.76 -3.73
C PRO A 6 -52.39 -26.28 -4.12
N ILE A 7 -51.22 -25.66 -4.07
CA ILE A 7 -51.01 -24.33 -4.65
C ILE A 7 -51.23 -24.49 -6.15
N LYS A 8 -52.41 -24.09 -6.64
CA LYS A 8 -52.72 -24.05 -8.07
C LYS A 8 -52.07 -22.80 -8.66
N PHE A 9 -50.83 -22.92 -9.09
CA PHE A 9 -50.16 -21.86 -9.83
C PHE A 9 -50.82 -21.73 -11.20
N SER A 10 -51.45 -20.59 -11.47
CA SER A 10 -51.99 -20.30 -12.79
C SER A 10 -50.83 -20.04 -13.77
N LEU A 11 -50.96 -20.47 -15.03
CA LEU A 11 -49.96 -20.18 -16.07
C LEU A 11 -49.66 -18.67 -16.17
N SER A 12 -50.68 -17.83 -15.98
CA SER A 12 -50.52 -16.37 -15.96
C SER A 12 -49.65 -15.90 -14.79
N GLN A 13 -49.74 -16.53 -13.61
CA GLN A 13 -48.88 -16.22 -12.47
C GLN A 13 -47.44 -16.63 -12.73
N PHE A 14 -47.22 -17.77 -13.41
CA PHE A 14 -45.89 -18.21 -13.80
C PHE A 14 -45.23 -17.22 -14.78
N ILE A 15 -45.97 -16.79 -15.81
CA ILE A 15 -45.46 -15.80 -16.78
C ILE A 15 -45.16 -14.47 -16.10
N LEU A 16 -46.02 -14.03 -15.16
CA LEU A 16 -45.78 -12.81 -14.40
C LEU A 16 -44.51 -12.92 -13.53
N LEU A 17 -44.35 -14.04 -12.81
CA LEU A 17 -43.18 -14.30 -11.99
C LEU A 17 -41.89 -14.28 -12.83
N LEU A 18 -41.91 -14.94 -13.98
CA LEU A 18 -40.78 -14.97 -14.93
C LEU A 18 -40.49 -13.57 -15.49
N GLY A 19 -41.52 -12.77 -15.77
CA GLY A 19 -41.35 -11.37 -16.17
C GLY A 19 -40.66 -10.53 -15.09
N VAL A 20 -41.07 -10.68 -13.83
CA VAL A 20 -40.44 -9.99 -12.69
C VAL A 20 -38.97 -10.41 -12.54
N GLU A 21 -38.68 -11.70 -12.66
CA GLU A 21 -37.32 -12.23 -12.57
C GLU A 21 -36.40 -11.63 -13.64
N VAL A 22 -36.85 -11.60 -14.90
CA VAL A 22 -36.07 -11.01 -16.01
C VAL A 22 -35.82 -9.52 -15.78
N VAL A 23 -36.80 -8.78 -15.25
CA VAL A 23 -36.63 -7.36 -14.91
C VAL A 23 -35.60 -7.16 -13.81
N VAL A 24 -35.63 -7.98 -12.75
CA VAL A 24 -34.65 -7.93 -11.66
C VAL A 24 -33.24 -8.23 -12.17
N LEU A 25 -33.07 -9.29 -12.97
CA LEU A 25 -31.77 -9.63 -13.59
C LEU A 25 -31.27 -8.51 -14.50
N SER A 26 -32.16 -7.89 -15.29
CA SER A 26 -31.81 -6.76 -16.16
C SER A 26 -31.36 -5.54 -15.35
N LEU A 27 -32.01 -5.26 -14.22
CA LEU A 27 -31.61 -4.19 -13.31
C LEU A 27 -30.23 -4.46 -12.70
N VAL A 28 -30.00 -5.65 -12.16
CA VAL A 28 -28.69 -6.04 -11.60
C VAL A 28 -27.59 -5.93 -12.66
N PHE A 29 -27.87 -6.37 -13.90
CA PHE A 29 -26.94 -6.22 -15.02
C PHE A 29 -26.66 -4.75 -15.36
N LEU A 30 -27.69 -3.89 -15.41
CA LEU A 30 -27.52 -2.45 -15.67
C LEU A 30 -26.73 -1.75 -14.56
N LEU A 31 -27.00 -2.10 -13.30
CA LEU A 31 -26.21 -1.66 -12.15
C LEU A 31 -24.75 -2.11 -12.29
N GLY A 32 -24.52 -3.39 -12.61
CA GLY A 32 -23.18 -3.92 -12.87
C GLY A 32 -22.47 -3.22 -14.03
N ALA A 33 -23.15 -2.93 -15.14
CA ALA A 33 -22.57 -2.23 -16.29
C ALA A 33 -22.25 -0.76 -15.99
N ARG A 34 -23.09 -0.09 -15.19
CA ARG A 34 -22.92 1.31 -14.83
C ARG A 34 -21.84 1.51 -13.76
N PHE A 35 -21.83 0.67 -12.73
CA PHE A 35 -20.92 0.78 -11.59
C PHE A 35 -19.67 -0.10 -11.72
N GLY A 36 -19.67 -1.12 -12.58
CA GLY A 36 -18.49 -1.96 -12.81
C GLY A 36 -17.28 -1.19 -13.31
N LYS A 37 -17.51 -0.13 -14.10
CA LYS A 37 -16.45 0.78 -14.56
C LYS A 37 -15.83 1.62 -13.44
N THR A 38 -16.57 1.89 -12.36
CA THR A 38 -16.08 2.72 -11.26
C THR A 38 -15.43 1.91 -10.14
N ILE A 39 -15.81 0.64 -9.97
CA ILE A 39 -15.26 -0.23 -8.91
C ILE A 39 -13.92 -0.85 -9.32
N PHE A 40 -13.71 -1.09 -10.62
CA PHE A 40 -12.46 -1.63 -11.15
C PHE A 40 -11.81 -0.61 -12.11
N PRO A 41 -11.24 0.50 -11.60
CA PRO A 41 -10.58 1.50 -12.44
C PRO A 41 -9.24 1.03 -13.00
N GLU A 42 -8.75 -0.15 -12.61
CA GLU A 42 -7.58 -0.74 -13.23
C GLU A 42 -8.02 -1.36 -14.57
N PRO A 43 -7.65 -0.78 -15.72
CA PRO A 43 -7.87 -1.46 -16.99
C PRO A 43 -7.13 -2.78 -16.85
N ALA A 44 -7.86 -3.89 -16.85
CA ALA A 44 -7.25 -5.22 -16.81
C ALA A 44 -6.08 -5.18 -17.77
N GLN A 45 -4.85 -5.18 -17.23
CA GLN A 45 -3.67 -5.08 -18.06
C GLN A 45 -3.86 -6.21 -19.07
N PRO A 46 -3.85 -5.90 -20.38
CA PRO A 46 -4.16 -6.90 -21.37
C PRO A 46 -3.25 -8.09 -21.07
N LEU A 47 -3.80 -9.30 -20.91
CA LEU A 47 -3.01 -10.48 -20.54
C LEU A 47 -1.79 -10.67 -21.48
N ALA A 48 -1.86 -10.09 -22.68
CA ALA A 48 -0.75 -9.96 -23.62
C ALA A 48 0.48 -9.21 -23.07
N ALA A 49 0.32 -8.19 -22.22
CA ALA A 49 1.42 -7.50 -21.55
C ALA A 49 2.04 -8.36 -20.43
N GLN A 50 1.22 -9.11 -19.70
CA GLN A 50 1.70 -10.01 -18.65
C GLN A 50 2.48 -11.20 -19.22
N GLN A 51 2.12 -11.70 -20.41
CA GLN A 51 2.90 -12.74 -21.10
C GLN A 51 4.32 -12.30 -21.49
N ARG A 52 4.55 -11.01 -21.76
CA ARG A 52 5.90 -10.50 -22.06
C ARG A 52 6.81 -10.49 -20.84
N ALA A 53 6.27 -10.19 -19.65
CA ALA A 53 7.05 -10.17 -18.42
C ALA A 53 7.58 -11.56 -18.02
N PHE A 54 6.89 -12.64 -18.38
CA PHE A 54 7.37 -14.02 -18.13
C PHE A 54 8.31 -14.55 -19.21
N GLN A 55 8.38 -13.91 -20.39
CA GLN A 55 9.27 -14.34 -21.46
C GLN A 55 10.74 -13.98 -21.16
N ASP A 56 10.98 -12.97 -20.33
CA ASP A 56 12.32 -12.55 -19.89
C ASP A 56 12.88 -13.39 -18.72
N LEU A 57 12.03 -14.22 -18.09
CA LEU A 57 12.46 -15.15 -17.04
C LEU A 57 12.81 -16.54 -17.58
N ALA A 58 12.67 -16.76 -18.89
CA ALA A 58 13.18 -17.97 -19.52
C ALA A 58 14.72 -17.95 -19.41
N PRO A 59 15.34 -18.99 -18.81
CA PRO A 59 16.78 -19.10 -18.75
C PRO A 59 17.35 -18.91 -20.15
N PRO A 60 18.37 -18.04 -20.34
CA PRO A 60 18.95 -17.83 -21.65
C PRO A 60 19.38 -19.18 -22.20
N ALA A 61 18.84 -19.53 -23.37
CA ALA A 61 19.20 -20.76 -24.05
C ALA A 61 20.72 -20.88 -24.07
N PRO A 62 21.29 -22.05 -23.73
CA PRO A 62 22.73 -22.24 -23.66
C PRO A 62 23.34 -21.77 -24.98
N ARG A 63 24.10 -20.68 -24.92
CA ARG A 63 24.80 -20.12 -26.08
C ARG A 63 25.65 -21.24 -26.65
N ALA A 64 25.25 -21.75 -27.81
CA ALA A 64 26.09 -22.67 -28.58
C ALA A 64 27.47 -22.01 -28.71
N ALA A 65 28.49 -22.70 -28.22
CA ALA A 65 29.85 -22.21 -28.19
C ALA A 65 30.25 -21.74 -29.60
N LYS A 66 30.47 -20.43 -29.74
CA LYS A 66 31.01 -19.83 -30.96
C LYS A 66 32.39 -20.47 -31.17
N ALA A 67 32.55 -21.17 -32.30
CA ALA A 67 33.82 -21.72 -32.71
C ALA A 67 34.90 -20.60 -32.74
N PRO A 68 36.15 -20.91 -32.38
CA PRO A 68 37.21 -19.92 -32.30
C PRO A 68 37.48 -19.27 -33.67
N PRO A 69 37.71 -17.94 -33.72
CA PRO A 69 38.04 -17.25 -34.95
C PRO A 69 39.44 -17.68 -35.41
N GLN A 70 39.54 -18.15 -36.66
CA GLN A 70 40.81 -18.26 -37.35
C GLN A 70 41.25 -16.85 -37.74
N HIS A 71 42.38 -16.42 -37.17
CA HIS A 71 43.15 -15.30 -37.67
C HIS A 71 43.62 -15.60 -39.09
N ASP A 72 43.30 -14.76 -40.07
CA ASP A 72 44.33 -14.31 -41.01
C ASP A 72 43.96 -13.06 -41.81
N LYS A 73 45.01 -12.28 -42.08
CA LYS A 73 45.18 -11.16 -43.03
C LYS A 73 44.71 -9.75 -42.67
N LEU A 74 45.72 -9.00 -42.24
CA LEU A 74 46.10 -7.66 -42.71
C LEU A 74 45.50 -7.28 -44.08
N VAL A 75 44.80 -6.14 -44.13
CA VAL A 75 44.94 -5.14 -45.20
C VAL A 75 44.67 -3.76 -44.59
N ASP A 76 45.70 -2.92 -44.59
CA ASP A 76 45.64 -1.48 -44.41
C ASP A 76 44.73 -0.82 -45.44
N THR A 77 43.86 0.11 -45.03
CA THR A 77 43.52 1.28 -45.86
C THR A 77 43.07 2.40 -44.93
N GLU A 78 43.85 3.47 -44.99
CA GLU A 78 43.69 4.74 -44.29
C GLU A 78 42.52 5.59 -44.84
N GLU A 79 42.30 6.69 -44.13
CA GLU A 79 41.66 7.94 -44.55
C GLU A 79 40.13 8.04 -44.57
N GLY A 80 39.63 8.83 -43.61
CA GLY A 80 38.94 10.06 -44.03
C GLY A 80 37.75 10.51 -43.19
N ALA A 81 37.96 11.66 -42.54
CA ALA A 81 36.97 12.70 -42.22
C ALA A 81 36.04 12.53 -40.99
N GLU A 82 36.51 13.15 -39.91
CA GLU A 82 35.89 14.33 -39.25
C GLU A 82 34.36 14.39 -39.14
N GLY A 83 33.89 14.46 -37.89
CA GLY A 83 32.52 14.85 -37.55
C GLY A 83 32.34 14.98 -36.04
N ALA A 84 32.93 16.02 -35.46
CA ALA A 84 32.76 16.40 -34.07
C ALA A 84 31.32 16.89 -33.80
N VAL A 85 30.69 16.36 -32.74
CA VAL A 85 29.73 17.12 -31.91
C VAL A 85 29.95 16.75 -30.44
N PRO A 86 30.17 17.74 -29.55
CA PRO A 86 30.27 17.58 -28.10
C PRO A 86 28.91 17.73 -27.42
N GLY A 87 28.70 17.11 -26.26
CA GLY A 87 27.60 17.51 -25.37
C GLY A 87 27.22 16.48 -24.32
N GLU A 88 27.66 16.74 -23.08
CA GLU A 88 26.92 16.56 -21.82
C GLU A 88 26.50 15.11 -21.46
N GLY A 89 27.15 14.38 -20.53
CA GLY A 89 27.87 14.83 -19.35
C GLY A 89 26.93 15.03 -18.14
N GLU A 90 25.98 14.14 -17.91
CA GLU A 90 25.22 14.08 -16.65
C GLU A 90 25.75 12.94 -15.78
N GLU A 91 26.84 13.24 -15.06
CA GLU A 91 27.35 12.40 -13.98
C GLU A 91 26.37 12.46 -12.80
N ALA A 92 25.66 11.36 -12.57
CA ALA A 92 24.91 11.14 -11.36
C ALA A 92 25.90 11.08 -10.18
N GLN A 93 25.95 12.18 -9.45
CA GLN A 93 26.70 12.36 -8.21
C GLN A 93 26.25 11.33 -7.18
N GLN A 94 27.01 10.24 -7.06
CA GLN A 94 26.90 9.33 -5.93
C GLN A 94 27.55 10.01 -4.72
N ASP A 95 26.75 10.33 -3.71
CA ASP A 95 27.21 10.76 -2.39
C ASP A 95 28.03 9.63 -1.73
N ILE A 96 29.35 9.68 -1.93
CA ILE A 96 30.29 8.83 -1.20
C ILE A 96 30.51 9.49 0.17
N PRO A 97 30.23 8.82 1.30
CA PRO A 97 30.51 9.37 2.62
C PRO A 97 32.02 9.61 2.77
N THR A 98 32.38 10.88 2.92
CA THR A 98 33.75 11.32 3.19
C THR A 98 34.13 10.89 4.61
N TYR A 99 35.11 10.00 4.71
CA TYR A 99 35.77 9.68 5.97
C TYR A 99 36.85 10.72 6.24
N HIS A 100 36.71 11.47 7.33
CA HIS A 100 37.80 12.29 7.86
C HIS A 100 38.83 11.37 8.53
N VAL A 101 39.99 11.22 7.89
CA VAL A 101 41.17 10.58 8.48
C VAL A 101 41.96 11.66 9.23
N GLY A 102 42.12 11.48 10.55
CA GLY A 102 42.95 12.34 11.39
C GLY A 102 44.44 12.24 11.01
N ALA A 103 45.14 13.36 11.07
CA ALA A 103 46.54 13.51 10.65
C ALA A 103 47.57 12.92 11.63
N ASP A 104 47.14 12.19 12.66
CA ASP A 104 47.98 11.74 13.77
C ASP A 104 48.22 10.23 13.82
N GLY A 105 47.68 9.44 12.88
CA GLY A 105 48.08 8.04 12.67
C GLY A 105 47.98 7.13 13.89
N SER A 106 47.21 7.50 14.91
CA SER A 106 47.14 6.78 16.19
C SER A 106 45.90 5.89 16.25
N THR A 107 46.12 4.58 16.13
CA THR A 107 45.10 3.56 16.43
C THR A 107 44.91 3.44 17.93
N ARG A 108 43.96 4.19 18.49
CA ARG A 108 43.52 4.02 19.87
C ARG A 108 42.34 3.03 19.91
N PRO A 109 42.43 1.92 20.68
CA PRO A 109 41.29 1.03 20.86
C PRO A 109 40.16 1.78 21.58
N ALA A 110 38.96 1.73 20.99
CA ALA A 110 37.76 2.31 21.56
C ALA A 110 37.41 1.57 22.87
N PRO A 111 37.07 2.30 23.95
CA PRO A 111 36.63 1.68 25.20
C PRO A 111 35.27 1.01 25.01
N THR A 112 35.21 -0.27 25.36
CA THR A 112 33.98 -1.04 25.59
C THR A 112 33.16 -0.35 26.67
N GLN A 113 32.07 0.32 26.26
CA GLN A 113 31.02 0.74 27.18
C GLN A 113 30.07 -0.44 27.44
N GLU A 114 30.07 -0.90 28.69
CA GLU A 114 28.98 -1.71 29.27
C GLU A 114 27.65 -0.98 29.12
N PRO A 115 26.56 -1.66 28.69
CA PRO A 115 25.23 -1.07 28.70
C PRO A 115 24.71 -1.00 30.14
N ALA A 116 24.78 0.20 30.72
CA ALA A 116 24.02 0.55 31.91
C ALA A 116 22.52 0.50 31.58
N GLN A 117 21.76 -0.29 32.35
CA GLN A 117 20.31 -0.28 32.37
C GLN A 117 19.83 1.08 32.92
N GLU A 118 19.50 2.01 32.03
CA GLU A 118 18.86 3.27 32.40
C GLU A 118 17.34 3.10 32.33
N ASN A 119 16.73 3.13 33.52
CA ASN A 119 15.29 3.19 33.73
C ASN A 119 14.69 4.41 33.03
N LEU A 120 13.95 4.20 31.94
CA LEU A 120 13.10 5.23 31.35
C LEU A 120 11.81 5.39 32.17
N ALA A 121 11.90 6.23 33.20
CA ALA A 121 10.74 6.87 33.80
C ALA A 121 10.14 7.86 32.78
N VAL A 122 8.96 7.52 32.26
CA VAL A 122 8.15 8.37 31.38
C VAL A 122 7.62 9.56 32.19
N ASN A 123 8.30 10.71 32.09
CA ASN A 123 7.83 11.96 32.66
C ASN A 123 7.04 12.78 31.61
N LYS A 124 5.75 12.97 31.92
CA LYS A 124 4.88 14.04 31.39
C LYS A 124 5.56 15.39 31.57
N SER A 125 5.57 16.24 30.54
CA SER A 125 5.34 17.70 30.70
C SER A 125 5.50 18.48 29.38
N LEU A 126 4.34 18.94 28.89
CA LEU A 126 4.08 20.32 28.42
C LEU A 126 4.94 20.92 27.31
N ILE A 127 4.36 20.98 26.11
CA ILE A 127 4.62 22.08 25.16
C ILE A 127 3.29 22.69 24.75
N ALA A 128 3.24 24.02 24.94
CA ALA A 128 2.17 24.93 24.58
C ALA A 128 2.48 25.57 23.21
N THR A 129 1.42 25.60 22.39
CA THR A 129 1.00 26.66 21.46
C THR A 129 2.01 27.26 20.46
N ASN A 130 1.79 26.95 19.18
CA ASN A 130 1.57 27.99 18.18
C ASN A 130 0.27 27.71 17.42
N VAL A 131 -0.58 28.72 17.35
CA VAL A 131 -1.95 28.67 16.84
C VAL A 131 -1.93 29.16 15.39
N ASP A 132 -1.89 28.23 14.44
CA ASP A 132 -2.23 28.51 13.04
C ASP A 132 -3.65 28.03 12.75
N LYS A 133 -4.40 28.88 12.04
CA LYS A 133 -5.86 28.85 11.84
C LYS A 133 -6.34 27.77 10.86
N ASN A 134 -5.79 26.57 10.93
CA ASN A 134 -6.39 25.38 10.34
C ASN A 134 -6.46 24.31 11.44
N THR A 135 -7.37 24.52 12.39
CA THR A 135 -7.48 23.75 13.63
C THR A 135 -7.89 22.30 13.37
N MET A 136 -6.91 21.50 12.96
CA MET A 136 -6.85 20.07 13.18
C MET A 136 -6.80 19.86 14.69
N VAL A 137 -7.93 19.43 15.27
CA VAL A 137 -8.04 19.18 16.70
C VAL A 137 -7.15 17.98 17.04
N ARG A 138 -5.92 18.26 17.47
CA ARG A 138 -4.98 17.26 17.96
C ARG A 138 -5.41 16.86 19.36
N PHE A 139 -6.26 15.84 19.46
CA PHE A 139 -6.64 15.25 20.74
C PHE A 139 -5.39 14.62 21.35
N LYS A 140 -4.81 15.26 22.37
CA LYS A 140 -3.76 14.64 23.19
C LYS A 140 -4.42 13.46 23.91
N SER A 141 -4.05 12.26 23.50
CA SER A 141 -4.50 10.98 24.06
C SER A 141 -4.11 10.91 25.54
N SER A 142 -5.02 11.33 26.43
CA SER A 142 -4.97 10.90 27.83
C SER A 142 -5.06 9.38 27.82
N GLY A 143 -4.18 8.68 28.56
CA GLY A 143 -3.94 7.22 28.51
C GLY A 143 -5.11 6.27 28.82
N ASN A 144 -6.34 6.69 28.57
CA ASN A 144 -7.59 5.93 28.60
C ASN A 144 -8.22 5.86 27.19
N SER A 145 -7.41 5.83 26.14
CA SER A 145 -7.92 5.60 24.79
C SER A 145 -8.39 4.16 24.65
N LYS A 146 -9.70 3.95 24.69
CA LYS A 146 -10.31 2.62 24.63
C LYS A 146 -10.76 2.25 23.22
N PHE A 147 -10.87 3.21 22.30
CA PHE A 147 -11.43 2.96 20.97
C PHE A 147 -10.53 3.55 19.89
N SER A 148 -10.51 2.87 18.75
CA SER A 148 -9.79 3.26 17.54
C SER A 148 -10.61 2.87 16.33
N ILE A 149 -10.37 3.50 15.18
CA ILE A 149 -11.14 3.22 13.96
C ILE A 149 -10.22 2.43 13.02
N GLN A 150 -10.62 1.20 12.71
CA GLN A 150 -9.97 0.36 11.72
C GLN A 150 -10.45 0.76 10.33
N VAL A 151 -9.51 1.13 9.47
CA VAL A 151 -9.76 1.55 8.08
C VAL A 151 -9.66 0.38 7.12
N ALA A 152 -8.64 -0.45 7.31
CA ALA A 152 -8.37 -1.60 6.45
C ALA A 152 -7.56 -2.65 7.21
N GLN A 153 -7.61 -3.87 6.69
CA GLN A 153 -6.80 -4.99 7.13
C GLN A 153 -6.04 -5.53 5.91
N PHE A 154 -4.74 -5.68 6.03
CA PHE A 154 -3.87 -6.19 4.98
C PHE A 154 -3.12 -7.44 5.45
N PHE A 155 -2.71 -8.30 4.52
CA PHE A 155 -1.80 -9.42 4.78
C PHE A 155 -0.34 -9.09 4.44
N ASP A 156 -0.11 -7.95 3.80
CA ASP A 156 1.21 -7.45 3.41
C ASP A 156 1.51 -6.13 4.14
N GLU A 157 2.66 -6.09 4.80
CA GLU A 157 3.14 -4.92 5.56
C GLU A 157 3.39 -3.72 4.66
N LEU A 158 3.86 -3.94 3.43
CA LEU A 158 4.18 -2.86 2.49
C LEU A 158 2.92 -2.12 2.05
N LEU A 159 1.84 -2.86 1.78
CA LEU A 159 0.54 -2.28 1.43
C LEU A 159 -0.05 -1.48 2.59
N ALA A 160 0.02 -2.04 3.81
CA ALA A 160 -0.46 -1.36 5.02
C ALA A 160 0.31 -0.05 5.27
N SER A 161 1.64 -0.08 5.11
CA SER A 161 2.52 1.08 5.29
C SER A 161 2.23 2.19 4.26
N ARG A 162 1.92 1.80 3.01
CA ARG A 162 1.51 2.75 1.96
C ARG A 162 0.20 3.45 2.32
N GLU A 163 -0.78 2.70 2.83
CA GLU A 163 -2.06 3.28 3.24
C GLU A 163 -1.91 4.20 4.46
N ILE A 164 -1.08 3.84 5.43
CA ILE A 164 -0.75 4.72 6.58
C ILE A 164 -0.14 6.03 6.09
N THR A 165 0.80 5.97 5.14
CA THR A 165 1.45 7.17 4.59
C THR A 165 0.43 8.07 3.89
N LYS A 166 -0.49 7.47 3.13
CA LYS A 166 -1.60 8.16 2.46
C LYS A 166 -2.60 8.78 3.45
N LEU A 167 -2.87 8.13 4.57
CA LEU A 167 -3.73 8.70 5.62
C LEU A 167 -3.02 9.82 6.38
N LYS A 168 -1.72 9.67 6.67
CA LYS A 168 -0.90 10.70 7.31
C LYS A 168 -0.77 11.95 6.43
N SER A 169 -0.62 11.81 5.11
CA SER A 169 -0.55 12.95 4.20
C SER A 169 -1.86 13.74 4.12
N LYS A 170 -2.99 13.11 4.45
CA LYS A 170 -4.30 13.76 4.60
C LYS A 170 -4.50 14.42 5.97
N GLY A 171 -3.53 14.29 6.88
CA GLY A 171 -3.61 14.81 8.23
C GLY A 171 -4.36 13.88 9.19
N TYR A 172 -4.43 12.57 8.93
CA TYR A 172 -4.95 11.62 9.91
C TYR A 172 -3.83 11.04 10.78
N GLU A 173 -4.11 10.83 12.07
CA GLU A 173 -3.20 10.12 12.98
C GLU A 173 -3.37 8.60 12.79
N ALA A 174 -2.74 8.08 11.73
CA ALA A 174 -2.78 6.66 11.38
C ALA A 174 -1.59 5.88 11.95
N TYR A 175 -1.83 4.65 12.38
CA TYR A 175 -0.81 3.72 12.89
C TYR A 175 -1.14 2.27 12.50
N LEU A 176 -0.10 1.43 12.54
CA LEU A 176 -0.16 0.01 12.23
C LEU A 176 -0.35 -0.79 13.51
N VAL A 177 -1.23 -1.79 13.49
CA VAL A 177 -1.35 -2.81 14.53
C VAL A 177 -1.15 -4.18 13.89
N ILE A 178 -0.21 -4.96 14.43
CA ILE A 178 0.07 -6.31 13.95
C ILE A 178 -0.73 -7.28 14.80
N ASP A 179 -1.69 -7.99 14.20
CA ASP A 179 -2.42 -9.07 14.86
C ASP A 179 -1.79 -10.42 14.49
N GLN A 180 -1.27 -11.11 15.51
CA GLN A 180 -0.62 -12.42 15.40
C GLN A 180 -1.53 -13.57 15.88
N ARG A 181 -2.82 -13.33 16.12
CA ARG A 181 -3.75 -14.38 16.58
C ARG A 181 -3.97 -15.51 15.56
N GLY A 182 -3.71 -15.25 14.27
CA GLY A 182 -3.92 -16.20 13.17
C GLY A 182 -2.65 -16.92 12.70
N SER A 183 -2.82 -17.91 11.80
CA SER A 183 -1.69 -18.61 11.15
C SER A 183 -0.87 -17.70 10.24
N THR A 184 -1.47 -16.64 9.73
CA THR A 184 -0.81 -15.59 8.95
C THR A 184 -0.98 -14.27 9.67
N PRO A 185 0.11 -13.50 9.90
CA PRO A 185 -0.01 -12.20 10.54
C PRO A 185 -0.86 -11.28 9.67
N SER A 186 -1.75 -10.52 10.31
CA SER A 186 -2.52 -9.47 9.64
C SER A 186 -2.13 -8.09 10.16
N PHE A 187 -2.14 -7.13 9.26
CA PHE A 187 -1.71 -5.76 9.47
C PHE A 187 -2.93 -4.85 9.42
N ASP A 188 -3.41 -4.45 10.59
CA ASP A 188 -4.54 -3.55 10.74
C ASP A 188 -4.07 -2.09 10.67
N VAL A 189 -4.67 -1.32 9.77
CA VAL A 189 -4.45 0.13 9.70
C VAL A 189 -5.54 0.81 10.51
N ARG A 190 -5.12 1.48 11.60
CA ARG A 190 -6.03 2.19 12.52
C ARG A 190 -5.79 3.69 12.49
N VAL A 191 -6.84 4.45 12.76
CA VAL A 191 -6.82 5.90 12.80
C VAL A 191 -7.38 6.40 14.13
N GLY A 192 -6.64 7.31 14.73
CA GLY A 192 -7.04 8.02 15.92
C GLY A 192 -7.11 7.14 17.17
N SER A 193 -7.44 7.81 18.27
CA SER A 193 -7.45 7.24 19.60
C SER A 193 -8.51 7.97 20.40
N PHE A 194 -9.55 7.26 20.80
CA PHE A 194 -10.78 7.84 21.33
C PHE A 194 -11.09 7.26 22.71
N GLY A 195 -11.45 8.13 23.65
CA GLY A 195 -11.92 7.71 24.98
C GLY A 195 -13.34 7.16 24.95
N ASP A 196 -14.18 7.70 24.07
CA ASP A 196 -15.60 7.37 23.96
C ASP A 196 -15.94 6.72 22.62
N ARG A 197 -16.74 5.65 22.68
CA ARG A 197 -17.22 4.94 21.49
C ARG A 197 -18.02 5.84 20.55
N LYS A 198 -18.91 6.67 21.11
CA LYS A 198 -19.76 7.59 20.32
C LYS A 198 -18.92 8.57 19.50
N LEU A 199 -17.85 9.11 20.07
CA LEU A 199 -16.96 10.04 19.39
C LEU A 199 -16.17 9.34 18.27
N ALA A 200 -15.77 8.09 18.47
CA ALA A 200 -15.18 7.26 17.43
C ALA A 200 -16.17 6.95 16.29
N GLU A 201 -17.43 6.65 16.60
CA GLU A 201 -18.49 6.39 15.60
C GLU A 201 -18.82 7.64 14.77
N ASP A 202 -18.95 8.81 15.43
CA ASP A 202 -19.19 10.08 14.74
C ASP A 202 -18.02 10.43 13.80
N PHE A 203 -16.78 10.21 14.24
CA PHE A 203 -15.59 10.42 13.42
C PHE A 203 -15.53 9.42 12.26
N ALA A 204 -15.85 8.15 12.50
CA ALA A 204 -15.91 7.12 11.47
C ALA A 204 -16.96 7.47 10.41
N ALA A 205 -18.16 7.90 10.81
CA ALA A 205 -19.19 8.32 9.86
C ALA A 205 -18.73 9.51 9.00
N LYS A 206 -18.08 10.51 9.61
CA LYS A 206 -17.54 11.67 8.88
C LYS A 206 -16.46 11.26 7.88
N MET A 207 -15.51 10.41 8.29
CA MET A 207 -14.42 9.95 7.45
C MET A 207 -14.91 9.02 6.34
N SER A 208 -15.87 8.14 6.63
CA SER A 208 -16.49 7.24 5.64
C SER A 208 -17.15 8.02 4.51
N ASN A 209 -17.85 9.12 4.83
CA ASN A 209 -18.46 10.00 3.83
C ASN A 209 -17.43 10.75 2.95
N GLN A 210 -16.24 11.04 3.48
CA GLN A 210 -15.20 11.76 2.74
C GLN A 210 -14.39 10.83 1.82
N GLU A 211 -14.09 9.63 2.32
CA GLU A 211 -13.17 8.70 1.68
C GLU A 211 -13.88 7.57 0.91
N ASN A 212 -15.21 7.44 1.07
CA ASN A 212 -16.02 6.34 0.55
C ASN A 212 -15.46 4.96 0.94
N VAL A 213 -14.96 4.84 2.17
CA VAL A 213 -14.48 3.57 2.75
C VAL A 213 -15.38 3.16 3.90
N GLU A 214 -15.59 1.85 4.01
CA GLU A 214 -16.24 1.24 5.16
C GLU A 214 -15.27 1.23 6.34
N LEU A 215 -15.67 1.85 7.45
CA LEU A 215 -14.83 1.99 8.64
C LEU A 215 -15.46 1.23 9.79
N ARG A 216 -14.63 0.49 10.56
CA ARG A 216 -15.08 -0.27 11.73
C ARG A 216 -14.48 0.35 12.99
N VAL A 217 -15.31 0.57 14.00
CA VAL A 217 -14.83 0.97 15.33
C VAL A 217 -14.38 -0.28 16.09
N VAL A 218 -13.14 -0.29 16.58
CA VAL A 218 -12.55 -1.39 17.34
C VAL A 218 -12.05 -0.90 18.69
N GLN A 219 -12.11 -1.76 19.70
CA GLN A 219 -11.56 -1.47 21.01
C GLN A 219 -10.02 -1.52 20.92
N ALA A 220 -9.34 -0.46 21.35
CA ALA A 220 -7.90 -0.46 21.53
C ALA A 220 -7.60 -1.26 22.80
N GLU A 221 -6.95 -2.42 22.63
CA GLU A 221 -6.38 -3.22 23.73
C GLU A 221 -5.05 -2.63 24.20
#